data_AF-A0A645E2T8-F1
#
_entry.id   AF-A0A645E2T8-F1
#
_cell.length_a   1.000
_cell.length_b   1.000
_cell.length_c   1.000
_cell.angle_alpha   90.00
_cell.angle_beta   90.00
_cell.angle_gamma   90.00
#
_symmetry.space_group_name_H-M   'P 1'
#
loop_
_entity.id
_entity.type
_entity.pdbx_description
1 polymer ?
#
loop_
_entity_poly.entity_id
_entity_poly.type
_entity_poly.pdbx_seq_one_letter_code
_entity_poly.pdbx_strand_id
1 'polypeptide(L)'
;MTDDGRYYSDEAKVPGTEAVDLDEGHVIADSLGGVSNAYNITPQNSTLNRYGDQAYIEKVIRDAGGCTDFVAIITYPDTKTQIPSHYSYTYTLKGNVINDEFDNVDPDKVNASLDKTSNNQSTAAKTSGSDSVKIVELDKKAEYVVIKNVSSNTIDITGWVIVSVRGNQRFTFPQYSLEPNATVKVGDSGSNSDVDFHWLDGRGTWNNSESDPAELYDSKGTLIDRYDD
;
A
#
# COMPACT_ATOMS: atom_id res chain seq x y z
N MET A 1 25.99 -1.92 21.29
CA MET A 1 25.61 -2.25 19.90
C MET A 1 25.94 -3.72 19.73
N THR A 2 24.95 -4.53 19.36
CA THR A 2 25.08 -5.95 19.02
C THR A 2 25.78 -6.12 17.66
N ASP A 3 26.19 -7.34 17.34
CA ASP A 3 26.98 -7.64 16.14
C ASP A 3 26.23 -7.36 14.81
N ASP A 4 24.91 -7.19 14.87
CA ASP A 4 24.01 -6.81 13.78
C ASP A 4 23.71 -5.29 13.71
N GLY A 5 24.40 -4.48 14.53
CA GLY A 5 24.23 -3.03 14.53
C GLY A 5 23.05 -2.52 15.38
N ARG A 6 22.40 -3.37 16.18
CA ARG A 6 21.29 -2.97 17.05
C ARG A 6 21.78 -2.44 18.41
N TYR A 7 21.05 -1.55 19.09
CA TYR A 7 21.41 -1.11 20.46
C TYR A 7 20.86 -2.06 21.54
N TYR A 8 19.68 -2.65 21.34
CA TYR A 8 19.15 -3.79 22.11
C TYR A 8 18.75 -4.94 21.19
N SER A 9 18.65 -6.14 21.76
CA SER A 9 18.37 -7.38 21.04
C SER A 9 16.89 -7.62 20.72
N ASP A 10 15.99 -6.79 21.27
CA ASP A 10 14.54 -6.96 21.21
C ASP A 10 13.84 -5.59 21.18
N GLU A 11 12.56 -5.60 20.80
CA GLU A 11 11.69 -4.41 20.71
C GLU A 11 11.31 -3.88 22.12
N ALA A 12 10.78 -2.66 22.17
CA ALA A 12 10.37 -2.05 23.43
C ALA A 12 9.01 -2.60 23.89
N LYS A 13 8.99 -3.29 25.04
CA LYS A 13 7.75 -3.82 25.64
C LYS A 13 7.00 -2.72 26.37
N VAL A 14 5.81 -2.35 25.87
CA VAL A 14 4.94 -1.36 26.51
C VAL A 14 3.83 -2.09 27.28
N PRO A 15 3.77 -1.99 28.61
CA PRO A 15 2.72 -2.62 29.39
C PRO A 15 1.32 -2.12 29.01
N GLY A 16 0.41 -3.04 28.70
CA GLY A 16 -0.99 -2.75 28.34
C GLY A 16 -1.26 -2.74 26.84
N THR A 17 -0.25 -2.96 26.00
CA THR A 17 -0.38 -3.05 24.54
C THR A 17 -0.20 -4.46 23.97
N GLU A 18 -0.01 -5.45 24.84
CA GLU A 18 0.27 -6.82 24.44
C GLU A 18 -0.99 -7.49 23.85
N ALA A 19 -0.92 -7.90 22.59
CA ALA A 19 -1.95 -8.68 21.93
C ALA A 19 -1.32 -9.67 20.95
N VAL A 20 -1.94 -10.84 20.79
CA VAL A 20 -1.38 -11.94 19.97
C VAL A 20 -1.35 -11.64 18.47
N ASP A 21 -2.11 -10.65 18.02
CA ASP A 21 -2.28 -10.22 16.64
C ASP A 21 -1.58 -8.90 16.32
N LEU A 22 -0.94 -8.27 17.31
CA LEU A 22 -0.16 -7.05 17.14
C LEU A 22 1.34 -7.37 17.23
N ASP A 23 2.12 -6.77 16.34
CA ASP A 23 3.56 -6.65 16.52
C ASP A 23 3.86 -5.48 17.47
N GLU A 24 4.90 -5.63 18.31
CA GLU A 24 5.37 -4.61 19.26
C GLU A 24 6.09 -3.49 18.48
N GLY A 25 5.29 -2.60 17.88
CA GLY A 25 5.73 -1.80 16.73
C GLY A 25 6.65 -0.61 16.99
N HIS A 26 7.31 -0.21 15.90
CA HIS A 26 8.06 1.03 15.70
C HIS A 26 7.27 1.95 14.76
N VAL A 27 7.37 3.28 14.92
CA VAL A 27 6.72 4.25 13.99
C VAL A 27 7.33 4.16 12.59
N ILE A 28 8.62 3.82 12.52
CA ILE A 28 9.33 3.46 11.30
C ILE A 28 10.33 2.39 11.76
N ALA A 29 10.19 1.15 11.29
CA ALA A 29 11.12 0.08 11.66
C ALA A 29 12.52 0.33 11.03
N ASP A 30 13.42 -0.66 11.14
CA ASP A 30 14.84 -0.67 10.72
C ASP A 30 15.17 0.09 9.40
N SER A 31 14.18 0.24 8.51
CA SER A 31 14.23 0.88 7.19
C SER A 31 14.64 2.36 7.16
N LEU A 32 14.55 3.11 8.28
CA LEU A 32 15.10 4.48 8.41
C LEU A 32 16.17 4.64 9.52
N GLY A 33 16.78 3.54 9.98
CA GLY A 33 17.81 3.60 11.02
C GLY A 33 17.26 3.75 12.45
N GLY A 34 15.99 3.42 12.66
CA GLY A 34 15.36 3.40 13.97
C GLY A 34 15.83 2.22 14.81
N VAL A 35 16.93 2.40 15.55
CA VAL A 35 17.43 1.38 16.48
C VAL A 35 17.27 1.87 17.91
N SER A 36 16.30 1.27 18.61
CA SER A 36 16.48 0.77 19.99
C SER A 36 16.85 1.81 21.06
N ASN A 37 16.24 3.00 21.01
CA ASN A 37 15.99 3.79 22.23
C ASN A 37 14.72 4.65 22.09
N ALA A 38 13.69 4.10 21.48
CA ALA A 38 12.43 4.77 21.30
C ALA A 38 11.53 4.48 22.51
N TYR A 39 11.31 5.49 23.35
CA TYR A 39 9.98 5.62 23.95
C TYR A 39 9.00 5.86 22.78
N ASN A 40 8.41 4.83 22.16
CA ASN A 40 7.29 4.92 21.20
C ASN A 40 6.82 3.48 20.87
N ILE A 41 5.61 2.95 21.15
CA ILE A 41 4.20 3.40 21.38
C ILE A 41 3.24 3.16 20.17
N THR A 42 3.59 2.36 19.15
CA THR A 42 2.61 2.01 18.09
C THR A 42 2.48 0.50 17.87
N PRO A 43 1.76 -0.20 18.76
CA PRO A 43 1.33 -1.57 18.51
C PRO A 43 0.58 -1.63 17.18
N GLN A 44 1.08 -2.42 16.23
CA GLN A 44 0.56 -2.45 14.88
C GLN A 44 0.08 -3.85 14.53
N ASN A 45 -1.00 -3.97 13.76
CA ASN A 45 -1.46 -5.27 13.31
C ASN A 45 -0.34 -6.03 12.59
N SER A 46 -0.08 -7.27 13.01
CA SER A 46 1.06 -8.06 12.52
C SER A 46 1.00 -8.37 11.02
N THR A 47 -0.20 -8.56 10.46
CA THR A 47 -0.38 -8.75 9.01
C THR A 47 -0.11 -7.44 8.27
N LEU A 48 -0.64 -6.31 8.77
CA LEU A 48 -0.38 -4.98 8.21
C LEU A 48 1.11 -4.61 8.24
N ASN A 49 1.78 -4.85 9.37
CA ASN A 49 3.20 -4.54 9.60
C ASN A 49 4.12 -5.39 8.70
N ARG A 50 3.82 -6.67 8.52
CA ARG A 50 4.71 -7.59 7.77
C ARG A 50 4.40 -7.63 6.28
N TYR A 51 3.15 -7.39 5.89
CA TYR A 51 2.66 -7.68 4.55
C TYR A 51 1.70 -6.64 3.95
N GLY A 52 1.26 -5.64 4.73
CA GLY A 52 0.32 -4.61 4.28
C GLY A 52 0.99 -3.27 3.96
N ASP A 53 0.22 -2.20 4.08
CA ASP A 53 0.62 -0.83 3.67
C ASP A 53 1.90 -0.34 4.36
N GLN A 54 2.11 -0.69 5.64
CA GLN A 54 3.36 -0.37 6.36
C GLN A 54 4.58 -1.00 5.69
N ALA A 55 4.53 -2.31 5.39
CA ALA A 55 5.64 -3.04 4.79
C ALA A 55 6.00 -2.49 3.40
N TYR A 56 4.98 -2.06 2.63
CA TYR A 56 5.16 -1.44 1.33
C TYR A 56 5.91 -0.11 1.44
N ILE A 57 5.48 0.79 2.31
CA ILE A 57 6.11 2.11 2.50
C ILE A 57 7.59 1.95 2.87
N GLU A 58 7.87 1.07 3.82
CA GLU A 58 9.25 0.78 4.23
C GLU A 58 10.10 0.22 3.10
N LYS A 59 9.52 -0.62 2.23
CA LYS A 59 10.19 -1.12 1.04
C LYS A 59 10.47 0.00 0.05
N VAL A 60 9.47 0.81 -0.32
CA VAL A 60 9.63 1.87 -1.32
C VAL A 60 10.66 2.91 -0.87
N ILE A 61 10.65 3.29 0.41
CA ILE A 61 11.64 4.20 0.99
C ILE A 61 13.04 3.58 0.93
N ARG A 62 13.19 2.31 1.30
CA ARG A 62 14.47 1.60 1.26
C ARG A 62 15.02 1.47 -0.15
N ASP A 63 14.20 1.08 -1.12
CA ASP A 63 14.59 0.91 -2.52
C ASP A 63 14.95 2.25 -3.18
N ALA A 64 14.36 3.34 -2.72
CA ALA A 64 14.73 4.69 -3.11
C ALA A 64 16.06 5.17 -2.50
N GLY A 65 16.64 4.42 -1.56
CA GLY A 65 17.82 4.82 -0.78
C GLY A 65 17.54 5.80 0.34
N GLY A 66 16.27 5.90 0.78
CA GLY A 66 15.76 6.84 1.77
C GLY A 66 14.73 7.82 1.22
N CYS A 67 14.17 8.64 2.11
CA CYS A 67 13.22 9.72 1.80
C CYS A 67 13.63 11.04 2.48
N THR A 68 13.05 12.16 2.04
CA THR A 68 13.11 13.46 2.74
C THR A 68 11.71 13.89 3.20
N ASP A 69 11.62 14.91 4.05
CA ASP A 69 10.34 15.52 4.47
C ASP A 69 9.29 14.53 5.02
N PHE A 70 9.75 13.50 5.73
CA PHE A 70 8.87 12.47 6.30
C PHE A 70 8.07 13.02 7.48
N VAL A 71 6.74 12.87 7.43
CA VAL A 71 5.77 13.21 8.46
C VAL A 71 4.92 11.97 8.71
N ALA A 72 4.83 11.56 9.97
CA ALA A 72 3.87 10.54 10.40
C ALA A 72 2.88 11.13 11.39
N ILE A 73 1.59 10.97 11.09
CA ILE A 73 0.47 11.30 11.96
C ILE A 73 -0.20 9.98 12.35
N ILE A 74 -0.24 9.72 13.66
CA ILE A 74 -0.73 8.46 14.22
C ILE A 74 -1.90 8.80 15.12
N THR A 75 -3.06 8.25 14.78
CA THR A 75 -4.31 8.53 15.50
C THR A 75 -4.61 7.39 16.44
N TYR A 76 -4.97 7.72 17.68
CA TYR A 76 -5.43 6.76 18.68
C TYR A 76 -6.92 6.99 18.95
N PRO A 77 -7.71 5.91 19.08
CA PRO A 77 -9.13 6.03 19.39
C PRO A 77 -9.34 6.49 20.85
N ASP A 78 -8.37 6.23 21.74
CA ASP A 78 -8.40 6.60 23.13
C ASP A 78 -6.99 6.69 23.74
N THR A 79 -6.90 7.20 24.96
CA THR A 79 -5.62 7.37 25.70
C THR A 79 -5.30 6.20 26.64
N LYS A 80 -6.07 5.11 26.61
CA LYS A 80 -6.00 3.99 27.56
C LYS A 80 -5.31 2.77 26.98
N THR A 81 -5.72 2.38 25.78
CA THR A 81 -5.22 1.18 25.09
C THR A 81 -3.83 1.41 24.52
N GLN A 82 -3.49 2.66 24.18
CA GLN A 82 -2.24 3.02 23.50
C GLN A 82 -2.05 2.22 22.19
N ILE A 83 -3.15 1.78 21.57
CA ILE A 83 -3.16 1.11 20.26
C ILE A 83 -3.68 2.13 19.23
N PRO A 84 -2.89 2.46 18.20
CA PRO A 84 -3.34 3.31 17.10
C PRO A 84 -4.58 2.74 16.41
N SER A 85 -5.43 3.61 15.87
CA SER A 85 -6.50 3.25 14.96
C SER A 85 -6.14 3.54 13.50
N HIS A 86 -5.28 4.53 13.23
CA HIS A 86 -5.00 5.01 11.88
C HIS A 86 -3.61 5.63 11.75
N TYR A 87 -3.01 5.46 10.57
CA TYR A 87 -1.72 6.01 10.18
C TYR A 87 -1.88 6.87 8.93
N SER A 88 -1.28 8.07 8.94
CA SER A 88 -1.14 8.94 7.78
C SER A 88 0.32 9.35 7.66
N TYR A 89 0.97 8.92 6.58
CA TYR A 89 2.37 9.17 6.30
C TYR A 89 2.51 10.04 5.06
N THR A 90 3.25 11.12 5.18
CA THR A 90 3.64 11.97 4.06
C THR A 90 5.16 11.97 3.95
N TYR A 91 5.72 11.75 2.78
CA TYR A 91 7.19 11.76 2.61
C TYR A 91 7.60 12.06 1.18
N THR A 92 8.77 12.67 1.00
CA THR A 92 9.32 12.99 -0.31
C THR A 92 10.27 11.88 -0.79
N LEU A 93 9.96 11.27 -1.93
CA LEU A 93 10.86 10.35 -2.64
C LEU A 93 11.36 10.96 -3.94
N LYS A 94 12.67 11.13 -4.06
CA LYS A 94 13.33 11.65 -5.27
C LYS A 94 12.68 12.94 -5.80
N GLY A 95 12.21 13.80 -4.89
CA GLY A 95 11.54 15.07 -5.20
C GLY A 95 10.01 15.03 -5.23
N ASN A 96 9.38 13.87 -5.03
CA ASN A 96 7.92 13.71 -5.07
C ASN A 96 7.33 13.47 -3.69
N VAL A 97 6.34 14.26 -3.31
CA VAL A 97 5.59 14.08 -2.07
C VAL A 97 4.59 12.94 -2.25
N ILE A 98 4.75 11.88 -1.48
CA ILE A 98 3.85 10.73 -1.37
C ILE A 98 3.00 10.90 -0.10
N ASN A 99 1.74 10.49 -0.16
CA ASN A 99 0.83 10.46 0.97
C ASN A 99 0.15 9.09 1.05
N ASP A 100 0.38 8.35 2.12
CA ASP A 100 -0.20 7.04 2.38
C ASP A 100 -1.04 7.06 3.65
N GLU A 101 -2.23 6.49 3.61
CA GLU A 101 -3.15 6.42 4.75
C GLU A 101 -3.76 5.03 4.88
N PHE A 102 -3.75 4.47 6.09
CA PHE A 102 -4.28 3.15 6.36
C PHE A 102 -4.67 2.95 7.83
N ASP A 103 -5.67 2.12 8.07
CA ASP A 103 -6.17 1.78 9.40
C ASP A 103 -5.31 0.68 10.06
N ASN A 104 -5.21 0.71 11.38
CA ASN A 104 -4.47 -0.30 12.17
C ASN A 104 -5.30 -1.58 12.38
N VAL A 105 -5.65 -2.23 11.28
CA VAL A 105 -6.53 -3.40 11.25
C VAL A 105 -5.89 -4.52 10.43
N ASP A 106 -6.43 -5.72 10.58
CA ASP A 106 -6.05 -6.88 9.78
C ASP A 106 -6.61 -6.73 8.36
N PRO A 107 -5.78 -6.51 7.33
CA PRO A 107 -6.25 -6.26 5.97
C PRO A 107 -7.09 -7.42 5.43
N ASP A 108 -6.77 -8.67 5.80
CA ASP A 108 -7.52 -9.85 5.35
C ASP A 108 -8.96 -9.85 5.89
N LYS A 109 -9.17 -9.38 7.13
CA LYS A 109 -10.51 -9.32 7.75
C LYS A 109 -11.35 -8.20 7.15
N VAL A 110 -10.74 -7.05 6.85
CA VAL A 110 -11.45 -5.93 6.21
C VAL A 110 -11.96 -6.35 4.84
N ASN A 111 -11.11 -6.98 4.03
CA ASN A 111 -11.49 -7.43 2.68
C ASN A 111 -12.60 -8.49 2.72
N ALA A 112 -12.50 -9.47 3.62
CA ALA A 112 -13.54 -10.48 3.81
C ALA A 112 -14.91 -9.89 4.23
N SER A 113 -14.93 -8.70 4.84
CA SER A 113 -16.15 -7.99 5.21
C SER A 113 -16.71 -7.16 4.05
N LEU A 114 -15.85 -6.57 3.21
CA LEU A 114 -16.24 -5.84 2.00
C LEU A 114 -16.87 -6.78 0.96
N ASP A 115 -16.35 -8.00 0.81
CA ASP A 115 -16.92 -9.04 -0.06
C ASP A 115 -18.35 -9.45 0.37
N LYS A 116 -18.62 -9.45 1.68
CA LYS A 116 -19.95 -9.80 2.23
C LYS A 116 -20.94 -8.64 2.13
N THR A 117 -20.46 -7.41 2.17
CA THR A 117 -21.30 -6.19 2.11
C THR A 117 -21.67 -5.84 0.66
N SER A 118 -20.88 -6.28 -0.32
CA SER A 118 -21.12 -6.10 -1.76
C SER A 118 -22.33 -6.90 -2.30
N ASN A 119 -22.93 -7.78 -1.51
CA ASN A 119 -24.11 -8.57 -1.90
C ASN A 119 -25.48 -7.92 -1.58
N ASN A 120 -25.53 -6.67 -1.11
CA ASN A 120 -26.79 -5.94 -0.99
C ASN A 120 -26.66 -4.43 -1.28
N GLN A 121 -27.29 -4.02 -2.39
CA GLN A 121 -27.59 -2.65 -2.87
C GLN A 121 -26.60 -1.97 -3.85
N SER A 122 -26.77 -2.33 -5.12
CA SER A 122 -27.15 -1.46 -6.26
C SER A 122 -26.88 0.06 -6.21
N THR A 123 -26.23 0.53 -7.29
CA THR A 123 -26.42 1.82 -7.99
C THR A 123 -26.24 3.10 -7.18
N ALA A 124 -24.99 3.58 -7.13
CA ALA A 124 -24.68 5.00 -6.94
C ALA A 124 -23.89 5.52 -8.15
N ALA A 125 -24.17 6.76 -8.53
CA ALA A 125 -24.00 7.30 -9.86
C ALA A 125 -22.54 7.36 -10.36
N LYS A 126 -22.34 6.90 -11.62
CA LYS A 126 -21.24 7.30 -12.51
C LYS A 126 -21.19 8.82 -12.58
N THR A 127 -20.34 9.42 -11.77
CA THR A 127 -20.02 10.85 -11.91
C THR A 127 -18.94 10.95 -12.98
N SER A 128 -19.23 11.75 -14.00
CA SER A 128 -18.64 11.72 -15.36
C SER A 128 -17.19 12.21 -15.46
N GLY A 129 -16.26 11.58 -14.73
CA GLY A 129 -14.82 11.89 -14.79
C GLY A 129 -13.88 10.74 -15.15
N SER A 130 -14.30 9.46 -15.14
CA SER A 130 -13.36 8.33 -15.02
C SER A 130 -13.23 7.35 -16.21
N ASP A 131 -13.70 7.67 -17.41
CA ASP A 131 -13.54 6.76 -18.57
C ASP A 131 -12.19 6.91 -19.29
N SER A 132 -11.28 7.75 -18.81
CA SER A 132 -10.06 8.14 -19.53
C SER A 132 -8.87 7.21 -19.32
N VAL A 133 -8.84 6.46 -18.22
CA VAL A 133 -7.84 5.41 -17.95
C VAL A 133 -8.58 4.14 -17.57
N LYS A 134 -8.16 3.01 -18.12
CA LYS A 134 -8.77 1.70 -17.87
C LYS A 134 -7.73 0.65 -17.52
N ILE A 135 -8.09 -0.32 -16.70
CA ILE A 135 -7.35 -1.56 -16.54
C ILE A 135 -7.70 -2.43 -17.76
N VAL A 136 -6.70 -2.78 -18.56
CA VAL A 136 -6.90 -3.51 -19.83
C VAL A 136 -6.44 -4.95 -19.77
N GLU A 137 -5.64 -5.31 -18.77
CA GLU A 137 -5.12 -6.66 -18.60
C GLU A 137 -4.74 -6.90 -17.14
N LEU A 138 -5.01 -8.12 -16.66
CA LEU A 138 -4.58 -8.64 -15.37
C LEU A 138 -4.16 -10.11 -15.59
N ASP A 139 -2.90 -10.42 -15.29
CA ASP A 139 -2.39 -11.80 -15.29
C ASP A 139 -1.88 -12.15 -13.90
N LYS A 140 -2.69 -12.93 -13.17
CA LYS A 140 -2.38 -13.35 -11.80
C LYS A 140 -1.23 -14.35 -11.72
N LYS A 141 -0.93 -15.09 -12.80
CA LYS A 141 0.16 -16.08 -12.78
C LYS A 141 1.50 -15.44 -13.09
N ALA A 142 1.50 -14.50 -14.04
CA ALA A 142 2.66 -13.71 -14.39
C ALA A 142 2.82 -12.45 -13.51
N GLU A 143 1.89 -12.24 -12.58
CA GLU A 143 1.92 -11.21 -11.52
C GLU A 143 2.07 -9.79 -12.08
N TYR A 144 1.24 -9.44 -13.06
CA TYR A 144 1.18 -8.08 -13.61
C TYR A 144 -0.22 -7.61 -13.96
N VAL A 145 -0.36 -6.30 -14.02
CA VAL A 145 -1.53 -5.56 -14.48
C VAL A 145 -1.12 -4.51 -15.49
N VAL A 146 -1.96 -4.24 -16.48
CA VAL A 146 -1.75 -3.19 -17.49
C VAL A 146 -2.89 -2.19 -17.41
N ILE A 147 -2.55 -0.91 -17.31
CA ILE A 147 -3.51 0.18 -17.47
C ILE A 147 -3.24 0.96 -18.76
N LYS A 148 -4.29 1.55 -19.32
CA LYS A 148 -4.24 2.29 -20.58
C LYS A 148 -4.94 3.63 -20.46
N ASN A 149 -4.30 4.70 -20.91
CA ASN A 149 -4.97 5.96 -21.19
C ASN A 149 -5.74 5.82 -22.50
N VAL A 150 -7.07 5.75 -22.44
CA VAL A 150 -7.95 5.62 -23.61
C VAL A 150 -8.45 6.97 -24.13
N SER A 151 -7.98 8.07 -23.55
CA SER A 151 -8.31 9.42 -23.97
C SER A 151 -7.30 9.98 -25.00
N SER A 152 -7.63 11.16 -25.54
CA SER A 152 -6.77 11.89 -26.49
C SER A 152 -5.79 12.85 -25.81
N ASN A 153 -5.80 12.96 -24.48
CA ASN A 153 -4.98 13.90 -23.73
C ASN A 153 -3.98 13.14 -22.85
N THR A 154 -2.80 13.70 -22.64
CA THR A 154 -1.86 13.20 -21.63
C THR A 154 -2.50 13.35 -20.24
N ILE A 155 -2.40 12.31 -19.42
CA ILE A 155 -2.95 12.28 -18.06
C ILE A 155 -1.81 12.13 -17.07
N ASP A 156 -1.74 13.04 -16.12
CA ASP A 156 -0.87 12.88 -14.95
C ASP A 156 -1.51 11.88 -13.99
N ILE A 157 -0.87 10.72 -13.84
CA ILE A 157 -1.31 9.65 -12.93
C ILE A 157 -0.42 9.55 -11.70
N THR A 158 0.36 10.60 -11.42
CA THR A 158 1.18 10.67 -10.19
C THR A 158 0.29 10.49 -8.96
N GLY A 159 0.68 9.58 -8.07
CA GLY A 159 -0.05 9.27 -6.84
C GLY A 159 -1.34 8.47 -7.05
N TRP A 160 -1.65 8.02 -8.28
CA TRP A 160 -2.74 7.06 -8.49
C TRP A 160 -2.35 5.70 -7.91
N VAL A 161 -3.34 4.91 -7.51
CA VAL A 161 -3.12 3.67 -6.77
C VAL A 161 -3.78 2.51 -7.50
N ILE A 162 -3.01 1.42 -7.71
CA ILE A 162 -3.57 0.12 -8.07
C ILE A 162 -3.69 -0.72 -6.80
N VAL A 163 -4.81 -1.39 -6.62
CA VAL A 163 -5.09 -2.25 -5.47
C VAL A 163 -5.38 -3.68 -5.94
N SER A 164 -4.70 -4.64 -5.35
CA SER A 164 -5.09 -6.06 -5.35
C SER A 164 -6.16 -6.23 -4.28
N VAL A 165 -7.42 -6.45 -4.68
CA VAL A 165 -8.58 -6.28 -3.78
C VAL A 165 -8.56 -7.29 -2.62
N ARG A 166 -8.18 -8.54 -2.88
CA ARG A 166 -8.23 -9.59 -1.87
C ARG A 166 -7.12 -9.44 -0.84
N GLY A 167 -5.89 -9.17 -1.28
CA GLY A 167 -4.76 -9.02 -0.37
C GLY A 167 -4.51 -7.58 0.10
N ASN A 168 -5.27 -6.61 -0.43
CA ASN A 168 -5.09 -5.16 -0.21
C ASN A 168 -3.63 -4.70 -0.43
N GLN A 169 -2.86 -5.39 -1.26
CA GLN A 169 -1.58 -4.84 -1.69
C GLN A 169 -1.86 -3.63 -2.57
N ARG A 170 -1.03 -2.59 -2.42
CA ARG A 170 -1.17 -1.33 -3.15
C ARG A 170 0.10 -0.98 -3.91
N PHE A 171 -0.07 -0.38 -5.08
CA PHE A 171 1.00 0.25 -5.85
C PHE A 171 0.62 1.70 -6.14
N THR A 172 1.43 2.63 -5.63
CA THR A 172 1.26 4.05 -5.89
C THR A 172 2.20 4.48 -7.01
N PHE A 173 1.65 5.04 -8.08
CA PHE A 173 2.45 5.54 -9.19
C PHE A 173 3.36 6.68 -8.72
N PRO A 174 4.68 6.63 -9.02
CA PRO A 174 5.56 7.78 -8.85
C PRO A 174 5.20 8.88 -9.87
N GLN A 175 6.01 9.93 -9.97
CA GLN A 175 5.80 10.94 -11.00
C GLN A 175 5.75 10.31 -12.39
N TYR A 176 4.56 10.33 -13.00
CA TYR A 176 4.34 9.68 -14.28
C TYR A 176 3.16 10.29 -15.02
N SER A 177 3.42 10.65 -16.28
CA SER A 177 2.40 11.12 -17.21
C SER A 177 2.16 10.05 -18.27
N LEU A 178 0.92 9.56 -18.35
CA LEU A 178 0.52 8.54 -19.30
C LEU A 178 0.01 9.22 -20.58
N GLU A 179 0.76 9.08 -21.66
CA GLU A 179 0.45 9.68 -22.95
C GLU A 179 -0.85 9.12 -23.57
N PRO A 180 -1.50 9.85 -24.50
CA PRO A 180 -2.69 9.39 -25.19
C PRO A 180 -2.50 8.00 -25.82
N ASN A 181 -3.44 7.08 -25.58
CA ASN A 181 -3.40 5.70 -26.06
C ASN A 181 -2.24 4.82 -25.55
N ALA A 182 -1.37 5.35 -24.69
CA ALA A 182 -0.27 4.61 -24.10
C ALA A 182 -0.75 3.66 -22.99
N THR A 183 0.03 2.61 -22.76
CA THR A 183 -0.14 1.66 -21.68
C THR A 183 1.03 1.74 -20.71
N VAL A 184 0.78 1.36 -19.47
CA VAL A 184 1.83 1.10 -18.49
C VAL A 184 1.54 -0.22 -17.79
N LYS A 185 2.56 -1.06 -17.68
CA LYS A 185 2.52 -2.39 -17.06
C LYS A 185 3.21 -2.33 -15.69
N VAL A 186 2.48 -2.76 -14.67
CA VAL A 186 2.94 -2.81 -13.28
C VAL A 186 2.95 -4.26 -12.84
N GLY A 187 4.03 -4.73 -12.26
CA GLY A 187 4.11 -6.11 -11.78
C GLY A 187 5.44 -6.43 -11.13
N ASP A 188 5.67 -7.71 -10.86
CA ASP A 188 6.94 -8.16 -10.30
C ASP A 188 8.02 -8.32 -11.38
N SER A 189 9.01 -7.43 -11.39
CA SER A 189 10.11 -7.48 -12.36
C SER A 189 11.04 -8.71 -12.22
N GLY A 190 11.03 -9.38 -11.07
CA GLY A 190 11.75 -10.64 -10.86
C GLY A 190 11.08 -11.83 -11.54
N SER A 191 9.75 -11.76 -11.71
CA SER A 191 8.95 -12.76 -12.41
C SER A 191 8.70 -12.39 -13.89
N ASN A 192 8.69 -11.09 -14.21
CA ASN A 192 8.45 -10.57 -15.55
C ASN A 192 9.32 -9.34 -15.84
N SER A 193 10.37 -9.49 -16.64
CA SER A 193 11.28 -8.37 -16.99
C SER A 193 10.65 -7.31 -17.89
N ASP A 194 9.45 -7.52 -18.42
CA ASP A 194 8.75 -6.63 -19.37
C ASP A 194 7.76 -5.68 -18.66
N VAL A 195 7.92 -5.46 -17.35
CA VAL A 195 7.12 -4.48 -16.58
C VAL A 195 7.78 -3.10 -16.63
N ASP A 196 6.97 -2.05 -16.72
CA ASP A 196 7.43 -0.65 -16.66
C ASP A 196 7.70 -0.23 -15.22
N PHE A 197 6.89 -0.74 -14.27
CA PHE A 197 7.05 -0.50 -12.85
C PHE A 197 7.09 -1.80 -12.05
N HIS A 198 8.08 -1.88 -11.17
CA HIS A 198 8.21 -2.97 -10.23
C HIS A 198 7.31 -2.73 -9.01
N TRP A 199 6.47 -3.71 -8.67
CA TRP A 199 5.62 -3.70 -7.47
C TRP A 199 6.24 -4.48 -6.30
N LEU A 200 6.55 -5.78 -6.47
CA LEU A 200 7.05 -6.67 -5.40
C LEU A 200 8.13 -7.64 -5.90
N ASP A 201 9.00 -8.15 -5.00
CA ASP A 201 10.14 -9.03 -5.34
C ASP A 201 9.81 -10.53 -5.17
N GLY A 202 9.00 -11.12 -6.05
CA GLY A 202 8.92 -12.58 -6.16
C GLY A 202 7.94 -13.30 -5.22
N ARG A 203 7.04 -12.60 -4.53
CA ARG A 203 6.05 -13.23 -3.62
C ARG A 203 4.62 -13.29 -4.15
N GLY A 204 4.37 -12.70 -5.31
CA GLY A 204 3.05 -12.58 -5.90
C GLY A 204 2.20 -11.46 -5.28
N THR A 205 1.45 -10.77 -6.12
CA THR A 205 0.52 -9.69 -5.78
C THR A 205 -0.91 -10.19 -5.81
N TRP A 206 -1.25 -11.10 -6.73
CA TRP A 206 -2.61 -11.59 -6.91
C TRP A 206 -2.81 -13.04 -6.49
N ASN A 207 -3.99 -13.33 -5.95
CA ASN A 207 -4.36 -14.69 -5.60
C ASN A 207 -4.67 -15.53 -6.86
N ASN A 208 -3.86 -16.57 -7.06
CA ASN A 208 -4.00 -17.47 -8.21
C ASN A 208 -5.18 -18.45 -8.13
N SER A 209 -5.76 -18.68 -6.95
CA SER A 209 -6.77 -19.73 -6.70
C SER A 209 -8.16 -19.20 -6.35
N GLU A 210 -8.23 -18.01 -5.78
CA GLU A 210 -9.48 -17.32 -5.44
C GLU A 210 -9.58 -16.01 -6.24
N SER A 211 -10.78 -15.42 -6.28
CA SER A 211 -10.97 -14.12 -6.94
C SER A 211 -10.17 -13.05 -6.20
N ASP A 212 -9.43 -12.29 -6.98
CA ASP A 212 -8.62 -11.16 -6.57
C ASP A 212 -8.66 -10.07 -7.66
N PRO A 213 -9.73 -9.27 -7.71
CA PRO A 213 -9.88 -8.22 -8.69
C PRO A 213 -8.82 -7.13 -8.54
N ALA A 214 -8.59 -6.36 -9.60
CA ALA A 214 -7.76 -5.16 -9.56
C ALA A 214 -8.62 -3.90 -9.58
N GLU A 215 -8.31 -2.93 -8.72
CA GLU A 215 -8.94 -1.62 -8.70
C GLU A 215 -7.92 -0.51 -8.94
N LEU A 216 -8.32 0.52 -9.68
CA LEU A 216 -7.51 1.69 -9.97
C LEU A 216 -8.18 2.92 -9.37
N TYR A 217 -7.45 3.68 -8.54
CA TYR A 217 -7.91 4.90 -7.90
C TYR A 217 -7.06 6.10 -8.35
N ASP A 218 -7.69 7.27 -8.48
CA ASP A 218 -6.94 8.51 -8.65
C ASP A 218 -6.26 8.96 -7.34
N SER A 219 -5.43 9.99 -7.43
CA SER A 219 -4.71 10.56 -6.28
C SER A 219 -5.60 11.19 -5.19
N LYS A 220 -6.92 11.24 -5.40
CA LYS A 220 -7.91 11.68 -4.41
C LYS A 220 -8.68 10.51 -3.80
N GLY A 221 -8.33 9.27 -4.16
CA GLY A 221 -9.03 8.06 -3.74
C GLY A 221 -10.35 7.80 -4.48
N THR A 222 -10.58 8.44 -5.62
CA THR A 222 -11.77 8.16 -6.44
C THR A 222 -11.52 6.91 -7.28
N LEU A 223 -12.42 5.93 -7.21
CA LEU A 223 -12.34 4.73 -8.06
C LEU A 223 -12.49 5.14 -9.53
N ILE A 224 -11.48 4.82 -10.33
CA ILE A 224 -11.43 5.08 -11.76
C ILE A 224 -11.93 3.90 -12.57
N ASP A 225 -11.39 2.71 -12.30
CA ASP A 225 -11.77 1.48 -13.00
C ASP A 225 -11.56 0.25 -12.11
N ARG A 226 -12.26 -0.83 -12.46
CA ARG A 226 -12.16 -2.14 -11.79
C ARG A 226 -12.14 -3.25 -12.83
N TYR A 227 -11.23 -4.20 -12.65
CA TYR A 227 -11.11 -5.40 -13.46
C TYR A 227 -11.41 -6.62 -12.61
N ASP A 228 -12.54 -7.28 -12.88
CA ASP A 228 -12.91 -8.55 -12.25
C ASP A 228 -12.23 -9.72 -12.98
N ASP A 229 -11.75 -10.70 -12.22
CA ASP A 229 -10.79 -11.74 -12.65
C ASP A 229 -11.38 -13.15 -12.85
#